data_AF-A0A439NHU6-F1
#
_entry.id   AF-A0A439NHU6-F1
#
_cell.length_a   1.000
_cell.length_b   1.000
_cell.length_c   1.000
_cell.angle_alpha   90.00
_cell.angle_beta   90.00
_cell.angle_gamma   90.00
#
_symmetry.space_group_name_H-M   'P 1'
#
loop_
_entity.id
_entity.type
_entity.pdbx_description
1 polymer ?
#
loop_
_entity_poly.entity_id
_entity_poly.type
_entity_poly.pdbx_seq_one_letter_code
_entity_poly.pdbx_strand_id
1 'polypeptide(L)'
;MAAMPIRSTTDAFEAWWSHYPEKISKGAARKAFDQALGKTTLDALFAGVDRYKVTKPADRAWCHPSTWLHGERWLDEPAAKPSRSLGEWSLDRLREMGDEHVVEHQR
;
A
#
# COMPACT_ATOMS: atom_id res chain seq x y z
N MET A 1 -31.56 6.01 12.44
CA MET A 1 -30.18 6.31 12.87
C MET A 1 -29.71 7.48 12.03
N ALA A 2 -29.60 8.68 12.61
CA ALA A 2 -29.20 9.87 11.86
C ALA A 2 -27.68 9.82 11.63
N ALA A 3 -27.26 9.55 10.40
CA ALA A 3 -25.90 9.82 9.98
C ALA A 3 -25.70 11.34 10.06
N MET A 4 -24.85 11.78 10.99
CA MET A 4 -24.50 13.19 11.10
C MET A 4 -23.89 13.61 9.76
N PRO A 5 -24.44 14.62 9.06
CA PRO A 5 -23.77 15.12 7.87
C PRO A 5 -22.42 15.68 8.32
N ILE A 6 -21.36 15.21 7.68
CA ILE A 6 -20.00 15.75 7.81
C ILE A 6 -20.01 17.22 7.37
N ARG A 7 -20.22 18.13 8.32
CA ARG A 7 -20.40 19.57 8.03
C ARG A 7 -19.08 20.31 7.82
N SER A 8 -17.94 19.69 8.13
CA SER A 8 -16.64 20.36 8.10
C SER A 8 -15.50 19.38 7.85
N THR A 9 -14.40 19.87 7.27
CA THR A 9 -13.17 19.10 7.01
C THR A 9 -12.60 18.46 8.28
N THR A 10 -12.73 19.14 9.42
CA THR A 10 -12.36 18.60 10.74
C THR A 10 -13.17 17.37 11.10
N ASP A 11 -14.48 17.41 10.90
CA ASP A 11 -15.39 16.31 11.22
C ASP A 11 -15.18 15.12 10.27
N ALA A 12 -14.98 15.42 8.98
CA ALA A 12 -14.56 14.43 7.98
C ALA A 12 -13.25 13.73 8.36
N PHE A 13 -12.26 14.50 8.83
CA PHE A 13 -11.00 13.95 9.31
C PHE A 13 -11.20 13.09 10.55
N GLU A 14 -12.00 13.52 11.52
CA GLU A 14 -12.26 12.74 12.74
C GLU A 14 -12.98 11.42 12.43
N ALA A 15 -13.95 11.45 11.51
CA ALA A 15 -14.64 10.26 11.03
C ALA A 15 -13.66 9.29 10.34
N TRP A 16 -12.83 9.80 9.42
CA TRP A 16 -11.81 9.00 8.73
C TRP A 16 -10.76 8.46 9.71
N TRP A 17 -10.31 9.29 10.65
CA TRP A 17 -9.36 8.94 11.70
C TRP A 17 -9.89 7.82 12.60
N SER A 18 -11.17 7.87 12.96
CA SER A 18 -11.81 6.82 13.76
C SER A 18 -11.86 5.49 13.02
N HIS A 19 -12.01 5.54 11.70
CA HIS A 19 -12.09 4.38 10.83
C HIS A 19 -10.73 3.73 10.56
N TYR A 20 -9.61 4.46 10.62
CA TYR A 20 -8.28 3.90 10.38
C TYR A 20 -7.84 2.96 11.52
N PRO A 21 -7.27 1.77 11.22
CA PRO A 21 -6.98 0.74 12.23
C PRO A 21 -5.88 1.14 13.23
N GLU A 22 -4.87 1.90 12.78
CA GLU A 22 -3.74 2.32 13.59
C GLU A 22 -3.62 3.85 13.68
N LYS A 23 -3.81 4.39 14.88
CA LYS A 23 -3.96 5.83 15.11
C LYS A 23 -2.65 6.46 15.59
N ILE A 24 -1.70 6.66 14.68
CA ILE A 24 -0.37 7.24 14.97
C ILE A 24 -0.17 8.60 14.29
N SER A 25 0.50 9.53 14.98
CA SER A 25 0.90 10.85 14.45
C SER A 25 -0.27 11.68 13.88
N LYS A 26 -1.33 11.87 14.68
CA LYS A 26 -2.57 12.61 14.29
C LYS A 26 -2.29 13.96 13.64
N GLY A 27 -1.30 14.72 14.12
CA GLY A 27 -0.95 16.03 13.54
C GLY A 27 -0.42 15.97 12.11
N ALA A 28 0.46 15.00 11.82
CA ALA A 28 0.98 14.78 10.47
C ALA A 28 -0.10 14.21 9.54
N ALA A 29 -0.92 13.28 10.06
CA ALA A 29 -2.04 12.72 9.31
C ALA A 29 -3.06 13.78 8.90
N ARG A 30 -3.34 14.76 9.78
CA ARG A 30 -4.29 15.84 9.47
C ARG A 30 -3.82 16.73 8.32
N LYS A 31 -2.52 17.06 8.29
CA LYS A 31 -1.92 17.84 7.17
C LYS A 31 -1.99 17.05 5.86
N ALA A 32 -1.63 15.76 5.91
CA ALA A 32 -1.70 14.88 4.74
C ALA A 32 -3.14 14.69 4.25
N PHE A 33 -4.11 14.67 5.15
CA PHE A 33 -5.53 14.50 4.82
C PHE A 33 -6.09 15.71 4.09
N ASP A 34 -5.73 16.92 4.53
CA ASP A 34 -6.11 18.16 3.84
C ASP A 34 -5.57 18.16 2.39
N GLN A 35 -4.31 17.77 2.20
CA GLN A 35 -3.72 17.61 0.87
C GLN A 35 -4.41 16.52 0.04
N ALA A 36 -4.79 15.40 0.67
CA ALA A 36 -5.50 14.32 -0.01
C ALA A 36 -6.90 14.74 -0.47
N LEU A 37 -7.63 15.53 0.32
CA LEU A 37 -8.94 16.06 -0.09
C LEU A 37 -8.87 17.01 -1.30
N GLY A 38 -7.71 17.61 -1.57
CA GLY A 38 -7.46 18.35 -2.81
C GLY A 38 -7.31 17.45 -4.04
N LYS A 39 -7.03 16.15 -3.85
CA LYS A 39 -6.79 15.18 -4.93
C LYS A 39 -7.92 14.16 -5.10
N THR A 40 -8.63 13.86 -4.02
CA THR A 40 -9.65 12.80 -3.98
C THR A 40 -10.79 13.18 -3.04
N THR A 41 -11.89 12.41 -3.08
CA THR A 41 -13.04 12.62 -2.21
C THR A 41 -12.91 11.83 -0.91
N LEU A 42 -13.63 12.26 0.12
CA LEU A 42 -13.68 11.55 1.40
C LEU A 42 -14.15 10.09 1.23
N ASP A 43 -15.17 9.88 0.39
CA ASP A 43 -15.70 8.55 0.09
C ASP A 43 -14.62 7.62 -0.48
N ALA A 44 -13.82 8.11 -1.43
CA ALA A 44 -12.70 7.37 -1.99
C ALA A 44 -11.62 7.03 -0.95
N LEU A 45 -11.38 7.91 0.03
CA LEU A 45 -10.47 7.62 1.14
C LEU A 45 -11.02 6.51 2.05
N PHE A 46 -12.31 6.53 2.38
CA PHE A 46 -12.94 5.45 3.14
C PHE A 46 -12.88 4.12 2.40
N ALA A 47 -13.28 4.10 1.13
CA ALA A 47 -13.21 2.92 0.29
C ALA A 47 -11.78 2.39 0.12
N GLY A 48 -10.78 3.29 0.07
CA GLY A 48 -9.37 2.93 0.06
C GLY A 48 -8.92 2.25 1.35
N VAL A 49 -9.32 2.79 2.50
CA VAL A 49 -8.98 2.21 3.81
C VAL A 49 -9.66 0.85 4.01
N ASP A 50 -10.92 0.70 3.59
CA ASP A 50 -11.64 -0.57 3.67
C ASP A 50 -10.93 -1.66 2.84
N ARG A 51 -10.59 -1.34 1.59
CA ARG A 51 -9.76 -2.21 0.74
C ARG A 51 -8.44 -2.55 1.41
N TYR A 52 -7.75 -1.55 1.96
CA TYR A 52 -6.46 -1.75 2.64
C TYR A 52 -6.56 -2.69 3.85
N LYS A 53 -7.67 -2.63 4.61
CA LYS A 53 -7.90 -3.55 5.73
C LYS A 53 -8.06 -5.01 5.28
N VAL A 54 -8.75 -5.22 4.16
CA VAL A 54 -9.06 -6.57 3.63
C VAL A 54 -7.85 -7.18 2.92
N THR A 55 -7.07 -6.39 2.19
CA THR A 55 -5.97 -6.88 1.34
C THR A 55 -4.67 -7.08 2.09
N LYS A 56 -4.52 -6.47 3.27
CA LYS A 56 -3.29 -6.53 4.04
C LYS A 56 -3.05 -7.94 4.63
N PRO A 57 -1.86 -8.52 4.42
CA PRO A 57 -1.46 -9.76 5.11
C PRO A 57 -1.28 -9.52 6.62
N ALA A 58 -1.72 -10.49 7.44
CA ALA A 58 -1.72 -10.37 8.90
C ALA A 58 -0.33 -10.13 9.53
N ASP A 59 0.73 -10.57 8.85
CA ASP A 59 2.13 -10.50 9.32
C ASP A 59 2.75 -9.10 9.21
N ARG A 60 2.19 -8.20 8.38
CA ARG A 60 2.75 -6.85 8.21
C ARG A 60 2.19 -5.88 9.24
N ALA A 61 2.95 -4.87 9.64
CA ALA A 61 2.42 -3.75 10.43
C ALA A 61 1.46 -2.88 9.58
N TRP A 62 0.56 -2.14 10.23
CA TRP A 62 -0.27 -1.15 9.52
C TRP A 62 0.60 0.02 9.06
N CYS A 63 0.32 0.56 7.89
CA CYS A 63 0.99 1.76 7.43
C CYS A 63 0.52 2.95 8.28
N HIS A 64 1.42 3.86 8.63
CA HIS A 64 1.03 5.08 9.31
C HIS A 64 0.05 5.88 8.43
N PRO A 65 -1.01 6.48 9.01
CA PRO A 65 -2.05 7.17 8.24
C PRO A 65 -1.50 8.32 7.39
N SER A 66 -0.51 9.07 7.89
CA SER A 66 0.18 10.11 7.10
C SER A 66 0.92 9.54 5.89
N THR A 67 1.62 8.41 6.05
CA THR A 67 2.34 7.74 4.95
C THR A 67 1.37 7.15 3.93
N TRP A 68 0.27 6.57 4.40
CA TRP A 68 -0.78 6.03 3.53
C TRP A 68 -1.41 7.13 2.66
N LEU A 69 -1.69 8.29 3.25
CA LEU A 69 -2.23 9.45 2.54
C LEU A 69 -1.22 10.07 1.56
N HIS A 70 0.04 10.29 1.97
CA HIS A 70 1.06 10.86 1.07
C HIS A 70 1.36 9.94 -0.12
N GLY A 71 1.31 8.62 0.09
CA GLY A 71 1.52 7.63 -0.96
C GLY A 71 0.30 7.40 -1.83
N GLU A 72 -0.77 8.17 -1.67
CA GLU A 72 -1.99 8.09 -2.48
C GLU A 72 -2.58 6.67 -2.54
N ARG A 73 -2.42 5.91 -1.44
CA ARG A 73 -2.68 4.46 -1.42
C ARG A 73 -4.16 4.09 -1.52
N TRP A 74 -5.06 5.07 -1.59
CA TRP A 74 -6.44 4.84 -2.01
C TRP A 74 -6.54 4.44 -3.50
N LEU A 75 -5.52 4.75 -4.31
CA LEU A 75 -5.38 4.31 -5.70
C LEU A 75 -4.64 2.99 -5.84
N ASP A 76 -4.08 2.44 -4.75
CA ASP A 76 -3.33 1.19 -4.79
C ASP A 76 -4.28 0.07 -5.24
N GLU A 77 -4.01 -0.48 -6.42
CA GLU A 77 -4.72 -1.67 -6.89
C GLU A 77 -4.13 -2.87 -6.16
N PRO A 78 -4.95 -3.72 -5.52
CA PRO A 78 -4.42 -4.94 -4.93
C PRO A 78 -3.74 -5.70 -6.05
N ALA A 79 -2.42 -5.94 -5.92
CA ALA A 79 -1.65 -6.66 -6.92
C ALA A 79 -2.47 -7.88 -7.33
N ALA A 80 -2.94 -7.88 -8.59
CA ALA A 80 -3.69 -9.00 -9.13
C ALA A 80 -2.86 -10.21 -8.76
N LYS A 81 -3.44 -11.12 -7.94
CA LYS A 81 -2.74 -12.33 -7.48
C LYS A 81 -2.01 -12.83 -8.71
N PRO A 82 -0.67 -12.93 -8.72
CA PRO A 82 0.00 -13.39 -9.92
C PRO A 82 -0.65 -14.73 -10.21
N SER A 83 -1.46 -14.77 -11.27
CA SER A 83 -1.71 -16.01 -11.98
C SER A 83 -0.31 -16.50 -12.22
N ARG A 84 0.10 -17.55 -11.49
CA ARG A 84 1.37 -18.19 -11.73
C ARG A 84 1.26 -18.82 -13.11
N SER A 85 1.45 -18.01 -14.14
CA SER A 85 2.06 -18.45 -15.38
C SER A 85 3.54 -18.54 -15.03
N LEU A 86 3.91 -19.71 -14.51
CA LEU A 86 5.31 -20.09 -14.31
C LEU A 86 5.96 -20.12 -15.70
N GLY A 87 6.74 -19.11 -16.04
CA GLY A 87 7.53 -19.12 -17.28
C GLY A 87 8.10 -17.76 -17.60
N GLU A 88 9.36 -17.74 -18.04
CA GLU A 88 10.03 -16.59 -18.65
C GLU A 88 10.36 -15.44 -17.70
N TRP A 89 11.37 -15.59 -16.84
CA TRP A 89 12.49 -14.62 -16.64
C TRP A 89 13.38 -15.03 -15.43
N SER A 90 13.85 -16.29 -15.36
CA SER A 90 14.81 -16.71 -14.32
C SER A 90 15.80 -17.83 -14.69
N LEU A 91 15.96 -18.19 -15.97
CA LEU A 91 16.95 -19.22 -16.35
C LEU A 91 17.89 -18.86 -17.52
N ASP A 92 17.67 -17.72 -18.20
CA ASP A 92 18.61 -17.28 -19.24
C ASP A 92 19.89 -16.66 -18.63
N ARG A 93 19.78 -16.05 -17.43
CA ARG A 93 20.91 -15.42 -16.71
C ARG A 93 21.75 -16.38 -15.84
N LEU A 94 21.37 -17.64 -15.69
CA LEU A 94 22.13 -18.65 -14.93
C LEU A 94 22.83 -19.69 -15.83
N ARG A 95 22.69 -19.58 -17.16
CA ARG A 95 23.43 -20.40 -18.12
C ARG A 95 24.80 -19.79 -18.48
N GLU A 96 24.99 -18.49 -18.28
CA GLU A 96 26.26 -17.79 -18.53
C GLU A 96 27.32 -17.97 -17.43
N MET A 97 26.98 -18.60 -16.31
CA MET A 97 27.88 -18.82 -15.16
C MET A 97 27.97 -20.30 -14.77
N GLY A 98 27.97 -21.20 -15.76
CA GLY A 98 27.92 -22.64 -15.51
C GLY A 98 28.55 -23.55 -16.58
N ASP A 99 29.35 -23.01 -17.49
CA ASP A 99 30.10 -23.82 -18.47
C ASP A 99 31.51 -23.23 -18.67
N GLU A 100 32.40 -23.45 -17.70
CA GLU A 100 33.68 -24.05 -18.05
C GLU A 100 34.25 -24.79 -16.83
N HIS A 101 34.44 -26.08 -17.06
CA HIS A 101 34.71 -27.13 -16.10
C HIS A 101 36.18 -27.53 -16.24
N VAL A 102 36.80 -27.83 -15.10
CA VAL A 102 37.90 -28.80 -14.92
C VAL A 102 39.35 -28.32 -15.14
N VAL A 103 40.04 -28.36 -14.01
CA VAL A 103 41.49 -28.46 -13.77
C VAL A 103 42.17 -29.58 -14.59
N GLU A 104 43.37 -29.35 -15.17
CA GLU A 104 44.59 -30.16 -14.91
C GLU A 104 45.87 -29.67 -15.64
N HIS A 105 46.96 -29.58 -14.86
CA HIS A 105 48.41 -29.75 -15.09
C HIS A 105 49.19 -29.26 -16.35
N GLN A 106 50.14 -28.38 -16.04
CA GLN A 106 51.61 -28.51 -16.23
C GLN A 106 52.19 -28.64 -17.66
N ARG A 107 53.04 -27.67 -18.02
CA ARG A 107 54.46 -27.93 -18.33
C ARG A 107 55.32 -26.70 -18.02
#